data_AF-A0A1Y2RGK7-F1
#
_entry.id   AF-A0A1Y2RGK7-F1
#
_cell.length_a   1.000
_cell.length_b   1.000
_cell.length_c   1.000
_cell.angle_alpha   90.00
_cell.angle_beta   90.00
_cell.angle_gamma   90.00
#
_symmetry.space_group_name_H-M   'P 1'
#
loop_
_entity.id
_entity.type
_entity.pdbx_description
1 polymer ?
#
loop_
_entity_poly.entity_id
_entity_poly.type
_entity_poly.pdbx_seq_one_letter_code
_entity_poly.pdbx_strand_id
1 'polypeptide(L)' 'MQQPTDNSSRKKFLFWGAAALASVSALKIFTRANKKKEVGTVRMLTQDGRLVEIDKNRIAVGKKVSDKELQQWIKK' A
#
# COMPACT_ATOMS: atom_id res chain seq x y z
N MET A 1 -25.86 -55.78 -17.00
CA MET A 1 -25.00 -55.32 -15.89
C MET A 1 -24.76 -53.83 -16.08
N GLN A 2 -25.45 -52.95 -15.34
CA GLN A 2 -25.22 -51.50 -15.39
C GLN A 2 -24.31 -51.12 -14.22
N GLN A 3 -23.10 -50.65 -14.53
CA GLN A 3 -22.19 -50.08 -13.53
C GLN A 3 -22.65 -48.64 -13.21
N PRO A 4 -22.79 -48.26 -11.94
CA PRO A 4 -23.08 -46.88 -11.58
C PRO A 4 -21.85 -46.03 -11.93
N THR A 5 -22.01 -45.11 -12.88
CA THR A 5 -20.96 -44.17 -13.25
C THR A 5 -20.68 -43.25 -12.08
N ASP A 6 -19.44 -43.28 -11.62
CA ASP A 6 -18.92 -42.58 -10.44
C ASP A 6 -18.86 -41.06 -10.68
N ASN A 7 -20.04 -40.41 -10.75
CA ASN A 7 -20.24 -38.99 -11.08
C ASN A 7 -19.87 -38.05 -9.91
N SER A 8 -19.41 -38.63 -8.81
CA SER A 8 -19.00 -37.96 -7.56
C SER A 8 -17.61 -37.33 -7.67
N SER A 9 -16.67 -37.95 -8.40
CA SER A 9 -15.26 -37.53 -8.41
C SER A 9 -15.04 -36.21 -9.17
N ARG A 10 -15.74 -35.99 -10.28
CA ARG A 10 -15.63 -34.76 -11.09
C ARG A 10 -16.12 -33.52 -10.34
N LYS A 11 -17.21 -33.66 -9.60
CA LYS A 11 -17.75 -32.58 -8.76
C LYS A 11 -16.80 -32.25 -7.61
N LYS A 12 -16.21 -33.25 -6.97
CA LYS A 12 -15.19 -33.05 -5.92
C LYS A 12 -13.95 -32.34 -6.46
N PHE A 13 -13.50 -32.69 -7.67
CA PHE A 13 -12.37 -32.02 -8.32
C PHE A 13 -12.67 -30.56 -8.65
N LEU A 14 -13.87 -30.26 -9.17
CA LEU A 14 -14.30 -28.89 -9.42
C LEU A 14 -14.43 -28.07 -8.14
N PHE A 15 -14.99 -28.66 -7.07
CA PHE A 15 -15.07 -28.00 -5.77
C PHE A 15 -13.70 -27.73 -5.16
N TRP A 16 -12.77 -28.70 -5.23
CA TRP A 16 -11.40 -28.51 -4.76
C TRP A 16 -10.63 -27.47 -5.60
N GLY A 17 -10.79 -27.50 -6.93
CA GLY A 17 -10.22 -26.49 -7.81
C GLY A 17 -10.75 -25.09 -7.52
N ALA A 18 -12.06 -24.96 -7.35
CA ALA A 18 -12.70 -23.69 -6.99
C ALA A 18 -12.25 -23.18 -5.61
N ALA A 19 -12.15 -24.07 -4.61
CA ALA A 19 -11.68 -23.72 -3.28
C ALA A 19 -10.21 -23.27 -3.29
N ALA A 20 -9.34 -23.96 -4.03
CA ALA A 20 -7.94 -23.58 -4.19
C ALA A 20 -7.78 -22.22 -4.90
N LEU A 21 -8.54 -21.98 -5.97
CA LEU A 21 -8.53 -20.71 -6.70
C LEU A 21 -9.06 -19.55 -5.84
N ALA A 22 -10.13 -19.78 -5.08
CA ALA A 22 -10.71 -18.77 -4.20
C ALA A 22 -9.77 -18.40 -3.04
N SER A 23 -9.10 -19.38 -2.44
CA SER A 23 -8.14 -19.15 -1.36
C SER A 23 -6.90 -18.40 -1.83
N VAL A 24 -6.33 -18.74 -3.00
CA VAL A 24 -5.19 -17.98 -3.57
C VAL A 24 -5.60 -16.54 -3.92
N SER A 25 -6.80 -16.36 -4.50
CA SER A 25 -7.30 -15.03 -4.86
C SER A 25 -7.56 -14.15 -3.63
N ALA A 26 -8.17 -14.71 -2.58
CA ALA A 26 -8.39 -14.01 -1.32
C ALA A 26 -7.06 -13.62 -0.65
N LEU A 27 -6.07 -14.51 -0.63
CA LEU A 27 -4.76 -14.26 -0.05
C LEU A 27 -4.01 -13.13 -0.80
N LYS A 28 -4.11 -13.11 -2.14
CA LYS A 28 -3.50 -12.05 -2.97
C LYS A 28 -4.16 -10.69 -2.74
N ILE A 29 -5.47 -10.64 -2.54
CA ILE A 29 -6.20 -9.40 -2.24
C ILE A 29 -5.85 -8.91 -0.83
N PHE A 30 -5.81 -9.81 0.16
CA PHE A 30 -5.50 -9.45 1.54
C PHE A 30 -4.05 -8.98 1.72
N THR A 31 -3.09 -9.64 1.05
CA THR A 31 -1.68 -9.21 1.06
C THR A 31 -1.45 -7.90 0.30
N ARG A 32 -2.22 -7.61 -0.75
CA ARG A 32 -2.20 -6.32 -1.45
C ARG A 32 -2.82 -5.20 -0.62
N ALA A 33 -3.88 -5.47 0.12
CA ALA A 33 -4.49 -4.51 1.06
C ALA A 33 -3.56 -4.20 2.25
N ASN A 34 -2.77 -5.18 2.70
CA ASN A 34 -1.78 -5.02 3.76
C ASN A 34 -0.38 -4.58 3.29
N LYS A 35 -0.21 -4.22 2.00
CA LYS A 35 0.96 -3.43 1.62
C LYS A 35 0.83 -2.08 2.32
N LYS A 36 1.45 -1.94 3.50
CA LYS A 36 1.79 -0.65 4.09
C LYS A 36 2.32 0.17 2.94
N LYS A 37 1.64 1.26 2.60
CA LYS A 37 2.09 2.22 1.59
C LYS A 37 3.56 2.42 1.87
N GLU A 38 4.43 2.02 0.95
CA GLU A 38 5.87 2.25 1.10
C GLU A 38 5.99 3.76 1.24
N VAL A 39 6.17 4.20 2.48
CA VAL A 39 6.23 5.60 2.78
C VAL A 39 7.60 6.02 2.31
N GLY A 40 7.67 6.41 1.04
CA GLY A 40 8.95 6.64 0.39
C GLY A 40 9.76 7.62 1.21
N THR A 41 11.01 7.28 1.51
CA THR A 41 11.96 8.18 2.15
C THR A 41 12.35 9.28 1.16
N VAL A 42 12.50 10.51 1.64
CA VAL A 42 13.07 11.62 0.86
C VAL A 42 14.40 12.04 1.46
N ARG A 43 15.36 12.35 0.58
CA ARG A 43 16.64 12.93 0.97
C ARG A 43 16.47 14.44 1.07
N MET A 44 16.77 15.00 2.23
CA MET A 44 16.69 16.43 2.51
C MET A 44 18.03 16.90 3.07
N LEU A 45 18.41 18.13 2.72
CA LEU A 45 19.54 18.80 3.33
C LEU A 45 19.10 19.50 4.62
N THR A 46 19.85 19.31 5.68
CA THR A 46 19.67 20.05 6.93
C THR A 46 20.33 21.43 6.84
N GLN A 47 20.00 22.33 7.78
CA GLN A 47 20.57 23.69 7.81
C GLN A 47 22.10 23.69 8.01
N ASP A 48 22.64 22.65 8.64
CA ASP A 48 24.06 22.38 8.81
C ASP A 48 24.71 21.67 7.59
N GLY A 49 23.98 21.48 6.50
CA GLY A 49 24.51 20.97 5.23
C GLY A 49 24.64 19.44 5.13
N ARG A 50 24.01 18.69 6.04
CA ARG A 50 24.04 17.21 6.01
C ARG A 50 22.85 16.67 5.23
N LEU A 51 23.09 15.61 4.45
CA LEU A 51 22.03 14.92 3.72
C LEU A 51 21.42 13.84 4.63
N VAL A 52 20.12 13.94 4.89
CA VAL A 52 19.38 13.03 5.76
C VAL A 52 18.19 12.42 5.03
N GLU A 53 17.86 11.16 5.34
CA GLU A 53 16.69 10.49 4.82
C GLU A 53 15.53 10.61 5.82
N ILE A 54 14.44 11.23 5.38
CA ILE A 54 13.26 11.51 6.21
C ILE A 54 12.04 10.78 5.64
N ASP A 55 11.27 10.19 6.53
CA ASP A 55 9.96 9.62 6.23
C ASP A 55 8.99 10.73 5.77
N LYS A 56 8.45 10.61 4.55
CA LYS A 56 7.50 11.58 3.97
C LYS A 56 6.31 11.90 4.88
N ASN A 57 5.86 10.97 5.72
CA ASN A 57 4.72 11.20 6.61
C ASN A 57 5.06 12.13 7.79
N ARG A 58 6.36 12.36 8.05
CA ARG A 58 6.83 13.25 9.13
C ARG A 58 7.06 14.69 8.65
N ILE A 59 6.98 14.93 7.34
CA ILE A 59 7.13 16.25 6.77
C ILE A 59 5.73 16.87 6.66
N ALA A 60 5.45 17.85 7.51
CA ALA A 60 4.21 18.62 7.41
C ALA A 60 4.16 19.31 6.03
N VAL A 61 2.99 19.28 5.38
CA VAL A 61 2.77 20.02 4.13
C VAL A 61 3.01 21.50 4.43
N GLY A 62 4.07 22.07 3.83
CA GLY A 62 4.46 23.46 4.07
C GLY A 62 3.30 24.40 3.78
N LYS A 63 3.00 25.30 4.71
CA LYS A 63 2.06 26.40 4.50
C LYS A 63 2.72 27.40 3.54
N LYS A 64 2.08 27.72 2.41
CA LYS A 64 2.52 28.83 1.56
C LYS A 64 2.40 30.13 2.37
N VAL A 65 3.54 30.78 2.56
CA VAL A 65 3.61 32.11 3.18
C VAL A 65 3.00 33.13 2.22
N SER A 66 2.14 34.00 2.72
CA SER A 66 1.52 35.07 1.91
C SER A 66 2.38 36.34 1.91
N ASP A 67 2.23 37.18 0.88
CA ASP A 67 2.98 38.45 0.77
C ASP A 67 2.82 39.35 2.00
N LYS A 68 1.64 39.33 2.63
CA LYS A 68 1.36 40.08 3.86
C LYS A 68 2.15 39.57 5.06
N GLU A 69 2.36 38.25 5.14
CA GLU A 69 3.13 37.59 6.21
C GLU A 69 4.63 37.89 6.05
N LEU A 70 5.12 37.97 4.80
CA LEU A 70 6.50 38.41 4.51
C LEU A 70 6.75 39.86 4.93
N GLN A 71 5.80 40.77 4.66
CA GLN A 71 5.93 42.18 5.04
C GLN A 71 6.03 42.36 6.57
N GLN A 72 5.43 41.47 7.36
CA GLN A 72 5.49 41.52 8.82
C GLN A 72 6.83 41.03 9.41
N TRP A 73 7.65 40.31 8.65
CA TRP A 73 8.96 39.83 9.12
C TRP A 73 10.05 40.89 9.04
N ILE A 74 9.85 41.91 8.21
CA ILE A 74 10.74 43.05 8.12
C ILE A 74 10.32 44.04 9.22
N LYS A 75 10.99 43.97 10.38
CA LYS A 75 10.87 45.02 11.39
C LYS A 75 11.51 46.30 10.85
N LYS A 76 10.76 47.40 10.89
CA LYS A 76 11.30 48.76 10.71
C LYS A 76 12.28 49.10 11.82
#